data_AF-E3RYU2-F1
#
_entry.id   AF-E3RYU2-F1
#
_cell.length_a   1.000
_cell.length_b   1.000
_cell.length_c   1.000
_cell.angle_alpha   90.00
_cell.angle_beta   90.00
_cell.angle_gamma   90.00
#
_symmetry.space_group_name_H-M   'P 1'
#
loop_
_entity.id
_entity.type
_entity.pdbx_description
1 polymer ?
#
loop_
_entity_poly.entity_id
_entity_poly.type
_entity_poly.pdbx_seq_one_letter_code
_entity_poly.pdbx_strand_id
1 'polypeptide(L)'
;MSEQVLFNPEPFNPSVVVKPPTTGFQRPTDRLTVPPVNPDTIWYLAVIKPHMDTHEIIGPVTAFKYLLPKIQDVVSNSPRAIDKLEELMEIEDMWGEREKNLEFERSGFERFIVEGQRGVYTVLKIMREINKKVFEILPAPVYTVISLGPLEQGKKSGKGQYTKPKGFAETTTLHGSWSDRESAVKMARVVMEDLLSEEPYTKSTEVWEKGNGNKGGGMLMAMNGTYMWEVKVIYEDQAIKRAMEEAGRDGKGKVWE
;
A
#
# COMPACT_ATOMS: atom_id res chain seq x y z
N MET A 1 18.82 -7.38 39.61
CA MET A 1 18.03 -6.14 39.57
C MET A 1 18.26 -5.53 38.19
N SER A 2 17.36 -5.81 37.27
CA SER A 2 17.48 -5.48 35.86
C SER A 2 16.60 -4.28 35.55
N GLU A 3 17.23 -3.19 35.10
CA GLU A 3 16.57 -1.99 34.57
C GLU A 3 15.66 -2.40 33.40
N GLN A 4 14.35 -2.23 33.61
CA GLN A 4 13.36 -2.30 32.55
C GLN A 4 13.44 -0.99 31.78
N VAL A 5 13.95 -1.05 30.55
CA VAL A 5 13.75 0.02 29.57
C VAL A 5 12.27 -0.05 29.15
N LEU A 6 11.44 0.74 29.81
CA LEU A 6 10.06 1.02 29.40
C LEU A 6 10.09 1.78 28.07
N PHE A 7 9.40 1.25 27.06
CA PHE A 7 8.97 2.06 25.92
C PHE A 7 7.91 3.06 26.42
N ASN A 8 8.07 4.32 26.02
CA ASN A 8 7.16 5.41 26.31
C ASN A 8 5.73 5.02 25.85
N PRO A 9 4.73 4.97 26.75
CA PRO A 9 3.34 4.73 26.39
C PRO A 9 2.72 6.04 25.92
N GLU A 10 3.21 6.59 24.80
CA GLU A 10 2.47 7.66 24.15
C GLU A 10 1.25 7.05 23.44
N PRO A 11 0.05 7.62 23.63
CA PRO A 11 -1.12 7.20 22.89
C PRO A 11 -0.82 7.36 21.39
N PHE A 12 -1.41 6.48 20.58
CA PHE A 12 -1.59 6.72 19.15
C PHE A 12 -1.83 8.21 18.93
N ASN A 13 -0.88 8.89 18.30
CA ASN A 13 -1.03 10.28 17.94
C ASN A 13 -1.75 10.24 16.59
N PRO A 14 -3.07 10.50 16.53
CA PRO A 14 -3.78 10.56 15.27
C PRO A 14 -3.04 11.63 14.47
N SER A 15 -2.44 11.22 13.35
CA SER A 15 -1.87 12.20 12.43
C SER A 15 -3.01 13.16 12.13
N VAL A 16 -2.82 14.42 12.54
CA VAL A 16 -3.75 15.51 12.26
C VAL A 16 -4.23 15.32 10.83
N VAL A 17 -5.54 15.24 10.63
CA VAL A 17 -6.15 15.11 9.31
C VAL A 17 -5.82 16.39 8.56
N VAL A 18 -4.64 16.43 7.94
CA VAL A 18 -4.24 17.49 7.04
C VAL A 18 -5.14 17.28 5.84
N LYS A 19 -6.21 18.07 5.75
CA LYS A 19 -7.00 18.21 4.52
C LYS A 19 -5.98 18.37 3.38
N PRO A 20 -5.96 17.45 2.39
CA PRO A 20 -5.01 17.57 1.31
C PRO A 20 -5.18 18.95 0.66
N PRO A 21 -4.10 19.73 0.48
CA PRO A 21 -4.20 21.01 -0.18
C PRO A 21 -4.68 20.78 -1.61
N THR A 22 -5.85 21.31 -1.94
CA THR A 22 -6.44 21.31 -3.30
C THR A 22 -5.68 22.19 -4.30
N THR A 23 -4.47 22.63 -3.97
CA THR A 23 -3.67 23.57 -4.76
C THR A 23 -2.47 22.88 -5.40
N GLY A 24 -2.58 22.63 -6.71
CA GLY A 24 -1.46 22.44 -7.63
C GLY A 24 -0.66 21.15 -7.42
N PHE A 25 -1.02 20.09 -8.14
CA PHE A 25 -0.23 18.86 -8.22
C PHE A 25 1.16 19.16 -8.80
N GLN A 26 2.13 19.44 -7.95
CA GLN A 26 3.53 19.26 -8.30
C GLN A 26 3.77 17.75 -8.37
N ARG A 27 4.32 17.31 -9.49
CA ARG A 27 4.76 15.93 -9.66
C ARG A 27 5.68 15.58 -8.48
N PRO A 28 5.40 14.48 -7.74
CA PRO A 28 6.25 14.10 -6.63
C PRO A 28 7.67 13.83 -7.13
N THR A 29 8.66 13.90 -6.25
CA THR A 29 10.03 13.48 -6.53
C THR A 29 10.28 12.09 -5.96
N ASP A 30 11.25 11.40 -6.56
CA ASP A 30 11.73 10.12 -6.08
C ASP A 30 12.33 10.23 -4.68
N ARG A 31 12.14 9.18 -3.89
CA ARG A 31 12.79 8.99 -2.59
C ARG A 31 13.32 7.57 -2.54
N LEU A 32 14.58 7.45 -2.94
CA LEU A 32 15.27 6.18 -3.09
C LEU A 32 16.06 5.81 -1.82
N THR A 33 16.26 6.76 -0.91
CA THR A 33 16.82 6.52 0.41
C THR A 33 15.75 5.98 1.34
N VAL A 34 16.07 4.91 2.07
CA VAL A 34 15.15 4.29 3.02
C VAL A 34 15.85 4.07 4.35
N PRO A 35 15.20 4.36 5.50
CA PRO A 35 15.77 4.05 6.80
C PRO A 35 16.08 2.55 6.94
N PRO A 36 16.98 2.17 7.87
CA PRO A 36 17.34 0.79 8.12
C PRO A 36 16.11 -0.06 8.45
N VAL A 37 16.17 -1.34 8.06
CA VAL A 37 15.09 -2.30 8.25
C VAL A 37 15.10 -2.80 9.69
N ASN A 38 13.98 -2.61 10.40
CA ASN A 38 13.79 -3.16 11.72
C ASN A 38 13.43 -4.66 11.63
N PRO A 39 13.74 -5.47 12.66
CA PRO A 39 13.20 -6.83 12.74
C PRO A 39 11.67 -6.78 12.72
N ASP A 40 11.05 -7.86 12.24
CA ASP A 40 9.59 -8.01 12.16
C ASP A 40 8.89 -7.00 11.23
N THR A 41 9.62 -6.47 10.23
CA THR A 41 9.07 -5.57 9.21
C THR A 41 8.29 -6.34 8.15
N ILE A 42 7.04 -5.94 7.96
CA ILE A 42 6.14 -6.38 6.91
C ILE A 42 6.12 -5.32 5.81
N TRP A 43 6.13 -5.76 4.56
CA TRP A 43 6.23 -4.92 3.39
C TRP A 43 4.95 -4.92 2.57
N TYR A 44 4.62 -3.74 2.06
CA TYR A 44 3.54 -3.52 1.11
C TYR A 44 4.02 -2.62 -0.02
N LEU A 45 3.52 -2.86 -1.22
CA LEU A 45 3.71 -2.03 -2.40
C LEU A 45 2.38 -1.36 -2.74
N ALA A 46 2.35 -0.03 -2.68
CA ALA A 46 1.25 0.75 -3.24
C ALA A 46 1.61 1.19 -4.67
N VAL A 47 0.78 0.79 -5.65
CA VAL A 47 0.84 1.23 -7.04
C VAL A 47 -0.24 2.28 -7.24
N ILE A 48 0.17 3.55 -7.35
CA ILE A 48 -0.74 4.69 -7.43
C ILE A 48 -0.66 5.29 -8.83
N LYS A 49 -1.80 5.45 -9.50
CA LYS A 49 -1.92 6.10 -10.81
C LYS A 49 -2.77 7.36 -10.67
N PRO A 50 -2.17 8.53 -10.37
CA PRO A 50 -2.93 9.75 -10.06
C PRO A 50 -3.85 10.18 -11.20
N HIS A 51 -3.42 10.03 -12.46
CA HIS A 51 -4.21 10.43 -13.63
C HIS A 51 -5.48 9.60 -13.84
N MET A 52 -5.49 8.36 -13.38
CA MET A 52 -6.65 7.47 -13.46
C MET A 52 -7.44 7.42 -12.15
N ASP A 53 -6.92 8.08 -11.12
CA ASP A 53 -7.39 7.99 -9.74
C ASP A 53 -7.63 6.52 -9.31
N THR A 54 -6.60 5.70 -9.50
CA THR A 54 -6.56 4.31 -9.08
C THR A 54 -5.38 4.05 -8.18
N HIS A 55 -5.57 3.19 -7.19
CA HIS A 55 -4.53 2.66 -6.34
C HIS A 55 -4.68 1.14 -6.23
N GLU A 56 -3.58 0.45 -6.00
CA GLU A 56 -3.53 -0.97 -5.70
C GLU A 56 -2.50 -1.18 -4.58
N ILE A 57 -2.82 -1.98 -3.57
CA ILE A 57 -1.88 -2.35 -2.50
C ILE A 57 -1.60 -3.84 -2.59
N ILE A 58 -0.33 -4.19 -2.73
CA ILE A 58 0.18 -5.56 -2.81
C ILE A 58 0.96 -5.86 -1.53
N GLY A 59 0.75 -7.06 -0.96
CA GLY A 59 1.29 -7.48 0.33
C GLY A 59 0.15 -8.04 1.20
N PRO A 60 0.40 -8.38 2.47
CA PRO A 60 1.69 -8.30 3.19
C PRO A 60 2.70 -9.37 2.81
N VAL A 61 3.99 -9.01 2.82
CA VAL A 61 5.13 -9.96 2.67
C VAL A 61 6.23 -9.68 3.68
N THR A 62 7.04 -10.70 4.01
CA THR A 62 8.11 -10.61 5.02
C THR A 62 9.42 -10.02 4.50
N ALA A 63 9.58 -9.91 3.18
CA ALA A 63 10.79 -9.38 2.57
C ALA A 63 10.47 -8.59 1.30
N PHE A 64 11.20 -7.48 1.10
CA PHE A 64 11.07 -6.61 -0.07
C PHE A 64 11.22 -7.36 -1.41
N LYS A 65 12.11 -8.35 -1.47
CA LYS A 65 12.34 -9.18 -2.67
C LYS A 65 11.07 -9.78 -3.29
N TYR A 66 10.04 -10.06 -2.48
CA TYR A 66 8.78 -10.63 -2.98
C TYR A 66 7.91 -9.62 -3.73
N LEU A 67 8.20 -8.32 -3.61
CA LEU A 67 7.53 -7.24 -4.34
C LEU A 67 8.23 -6.93 -5.67
N LEU A 68 9.49 -7.36 -5.85
CA LEU A 68 10.29 -7.08 -7.05
C LEU A 68 9.62 -7.52 -8.35
N PRO A 69 9.00 -8.72 -8.47
CA PRO A 69 8.36 -9.12 -9.72
C PRO A 69 7.28 -8.13 -10.15
N LYS A 70 6.47 -7.64 -9.19
CA LYS A 70 5.41 -6.68 -9.47
C LYS A 70 5.96 -5.28 -9.78
N ILE A 71 7.07 -4.89 -9.16
CA ILE A 71 7.77 -3.65 -9.47
C ILE A 71 8.30 -3.70 -10.92
N GLN A 72 8.96 -4.80 -11.29
CA GLN A 72 9.50 -5.02 -12.64
C GLN A 72 8.39 -5.05 -13.70
N ASP A 73 7.26 -5.70 -13.41
CA ASP A 73 6.07 -5.70 -14.28
C ASP A 73 5.59 -4.27 -14.57
N VAL A 74 5.43 -3.43 -13.55
CA VAL A 74 5.00 -2.03 -13.75
C VAL A 74 6.07 -1.23 -14.50
N VAL A 75 7.34 -1.40 -14.15
CA VAL A 75 8.48 -0.68 -14.72
C VAL A 75 8.75 -1.05 -16.18
N SER A 76 8.45 -2.29 -16.59
CA SER A 76 8.67 -2.80 -17.97
C SER A 76 7.99 -1.96 -19.06
N ASN A 77 6.99 -1.16 -18.69
CA ASN A 77 6.27 -0.27 -19.58
C ASN A 77 7.00 1.05 -19.87
N SER A 78 8.17 1.30 -19.26
CA SER A 78 8.93 2.55 -19.41
C SER A 78 10.45 2.30 -19.44
N PRO A 79 11.12 2.49 -20.59
CA PRO A 79 12.57 2.28 -20.70
C PRO A 79 13.39 3.05 -19.66
N ARG A 80 13.05 4.32 -19.42
CA ARG A 80 13.73 5.16 -18.41
C ARG A 80 13.59 4.60 -16.99
N ALA A 81 12.45 3.99 -16.69
CA ALA A 81 12.24 3.38 -15.39
C ALA A 81 13.01 2.06 -15.25
N ILE A 82 13.23 1.34 -16.36
CA ILE A 82 14.09 0.14 -16.38
C ILE A 82 15.52 0.54 -16.04
N ASP A 83 16.09 1.49 -16.78
CA ASP A 83 17.47 1.96 -16.57
C ASP A 83 17.69 2.40 -15.10
N LYS A 84 16.74 3.18 -14.57
CA LYS A 84 16.79 3.66 -13.19
C LYS A 84 16.61 2.54 -12.15
N LEU A 85 15.83 1.51 -12.45
CA LEU A 85 15.69 0.36 -11.56
C LEU A 85 16.99 -0.48 -11.59
N GLU A 86 17.60 -0.66 -12.75
CA GLU A 86 18.89 -1.33 -12.90
C GLU A 86 20.00 -0.60 -12.13
N GLU A 87 20.08 0.72 -12.24
CA GLU A 87 21.00 1.57 -11.45
C GLU A 87 20.82 1.43 -9.93
N LEU A 88 19.63 1.07 -9.46
CA LEU A 88 19.39 0.81 -8.04
C LEU A 88 19.73 -0.62 -7.64
N MET A 89 19.54 -1.57 -8.56
CA MET A 89 19.82 -2.98 -8.36
C MET A 89 21.32 -3.31 -8.48
N GLU A 90 22.09 -2.48 -9.14
CA GLU A 90 23.53 -2.68 -9.40
C GLU A 90 24.37 -1.54 -8.80
N ILE A 91 25.52 -1.87 -8.24
CA ILE A 91 26.55 -0.91 -7.80
C ILE A 91 27.86 -1.24 -8.51
N GLU A 92 28.65 -0.21 -8.84
CA GLU A 92 30.01 -0.40 -9.36
C GLU A 92 30.96 -0.72 -8.20
N ASP A 93 31.73 -1.79 -8.34
CA ASP A 93 32.77 -2.16 -7.40
C ASP A 93 34.04 -1.30 -7.60
N MET A 94 35.09 -1.55 -6.81
CA MET A 94 36.35 -0.80 -6.92
C MET A 94 37.13 -1.05 -8.23
N TRP A 95 36.66 -1.98 -9.07
CA TRP A 95 37.25 -2.36 -10.36
C TRP A 95 36.36 -1.98 -11.55
N GLY A 96 35.20 -1.34 -11.30
CA GLY A 96 34.23 -0.95 -12.32
C GLY A 96 33.36 -2.11 -12.82
N GLU A 97 33.36 -3.25 -12.13
CA GLU A 97 32.42 -4.34 -12.38
C GLU A 97 31.08 -4.06 -11.68
N ARG A 98 29.98 -4.45 -12.32
CA ARG A 98 28.64 -4.27 -11.77
C ARG A 98 28.28 -5.44 -10.87
N GLU A 99 28.10 -5.15 -9.58
CA GLU A 99 27.65 -6.11 -8.57
C GLU A 99 26.24 -5.79 -8.08
N LYS A 100 25.55 -6.79 -7.52
CA LYS A 100 24.21 -6.59 -6.96
C LYS A 100 24.24 -5.71 -5.73
N ASN A 101 23.36 -4.71 -5.69
CA ASN A 101 23.12 -3.89 -4.53
C ASN A 101 22.31 -4.64 -3.46
N LEU A 102 23.02 -5.32 -2.56
CA LEU A 102 22.41 -6.06 -1.46
C LEU A 102 21.63 -5.17 -0.49
N GLU A 103 21.97 -3.89 -0.38
CA GLU A 103 21.23 -2.93 0.45
C GLU A 103 19.86 -2.64 -0.17
N PHE A 104 19.81 -2.45 -1.49
CA PHE A 104 18.54 -2.28 -2.20
C PHE A 104 17.65 -3.52 -2.12
N GLU A 105 18.18 -4.73 -2.26
CA GLU A 105 17.37 -5.95 -2.12
C GLU A 105 16.78 -6.13 -0.71
N ARG A 106 17.42 -5.55 0.31
CA ARG A 106 16.95 -5.59 1.71
C ARG A 106 16.00 -4.44 2.04
N SER A 107 16.35 -3.22 1.65
CA SER A 107 15.71 -1.98 2.07
C SER A 107 14.71 -1.43 1.05
N GLY A 108 14.88 -1.73 -0.23
CA GLY A 108 14.08 -1.19 -1.33
C GLY A 108 14.19 0.32 -1.47
N PHE A 109 13.07 0.98 -1.80
CA PHE A 109 12.94 2.43 -1.95
C PHE A 109 11.68 2.93 -1.21
N GLU A 110 11.59 4.20 -0.84
CA GLU A 110 10.34 4.76 -0.26
C GLU A 110 9.35 5.09 -1.37
N ARG A 111 9.82 5.77 -2.43
CA ARG A 111 9.01 6.19 -3.56
C ARG A 111 9.80 6.14 -4.86
N PHE A 112 9.23 5.46 -5.84
CA PHE A 112 9.77 5.33 -7.19
C PHE A 112 8.72 5.76 -8.22
N ILE A 113 9.08 6.71 -9.07
CA ILE A 113 8.20 7.26 -10.09
C ILE A 113 8.53 6.65 -11.43
N VAL A 114 7.54 6.01 -12.03
CA VAL A 114 7.58 5.45 -13.37
C VAL A 114 6.97 6.46 -14.33
N GLU A 115 7.80 7.07 -15.19
CA GLU A 115 7.31 7.97 -16.24
C GLU A 115 6.64 7.18 -17.35
N GLY A 116 5.41 7.53 -17.70
CA GLY A 116 4.72 7.05 -18.89
C GLY A 116 4.77 8.08 -20.02
N GLN A 117 4.00 7.82 -21.08
CA GLN A 117 3.86 8.74 -22.20
C GLN A 117 2.97 9.94 -21.84
N ARG A 118 3.20 11.08 -22.51
CA ARG A 118 2.33 12.28 -22.47
C ARG A 118 2.08 12.83 -21.06
N GLY A 119 3.07 12.77 -20.18
CA GLY A 119 2.99 13.30 -18.82
C GLY A 119 2.19 12.44 -17.84
N VAL A 120 1.82 11.22 -18.23
CA VAL A 120 1.27 10.20 -17.32
C VAL A 120 2.41 9.64 -16.48
N TYR A 121 2.21 9.45 -15.18
CA TYR A 121 3.16 8.73 -14.32
C TYR A 121 2.44 7.77 -13.36
N THR A 122 3.17 6.75 -12.93
CA THR A 122 2.76 5.82 -11.86
C THR A 122 3.72 5.99 -10.70
N VAL A 123 3.20 6.06 -9.48
CA VAL A 123 3.99 6.13 -8.25
C VAL A 123 3.97 4.77 -7.59
N LEU A 124 5.13 4.16 -7.45
CA LEU A 124 5.36 3.00 -6.61
C LEU A 124 5.81 3.51 -5.25
N LYS A 125 5.09 3.15 -4.19
CA LYS A 125 5.42 3.52 -2.81
C LYS A 125 5.52 2.27 -1.96
N ILE A 126 6.64 2.11 -1.27
CA ILE A 126 6.79 1.03 -0.29
C ILE A 126 6.28 1.52 1.06
N MET A 127 5.43 0.71 1.67
CA MET A 127 4.95 0.92 3.03
C MET A 127 5.49 -0.21 3.90
N ARG A 128 5.89 0.15 5.11
CA ARG A 128 6.46 -0.77 6.10
C ARG A 128 5.60 -0.75 7.36
N GLU A 129 5.29 -1.92 7.88
CA GLU A 129 4.61 -2.12 9.15
C GLU A 129 5.50 -2.95 10.06
N ILE A 130 5.64 -2.59 11.33
CA ILE A 130 6.36 -3.41 12.32
C ILE A 130 5.32 -4.13 13.15
N ASN A 131 5.13 -5.43 12.91
CA ASN A 131 4.12 -6.22 13.58
C ASN A 131 4.57 -7.67 13.73
N LYS A 132 5.22 -7.97 14.85
CA LYS A 132 5.76 -9.30 15.16
C LYS A 132 4.73 -10.43 15.05
N LYS A 133 3.52 -10.21 15.57
CA LYS A 133 2.47 -11.25 15.57
C LYS A 133 2.07 -11.64 14.16
N VAL A 134 1.91 -10.65 13.28
CA VAL A 134 1.57 -10.89 11.88
C VAL A 134 2.79 -11.42 11.11
N PHE A 135 3.98 -10.90 11.39
CA PHE A 135 5.22 -11.35 10.76
C PHE A 135 5.49 -12.85 10.99
N GLU A 136 5.28 -13.34 12.21
CA GLU A 136 5.48 -14.75 12.58
C GLU A 136 4.49 -15.72 11.92
N ILE A 137 3.28 -15.25 11.56
CA ILE A 137 2.26 -16.10 10.93
C ILE A 137 2.34 -16.11 9.40
N LEU A 138 2.93 -15.08 8.78
CA LEU A 138 3.11 -15.07 7.32
C LEU A 138 3.97 -16.27 6.89
N PRO A 139 3.53 -17.09 5.90
CA PRO A 139 2.58 -16.78 4.81
C PRO A 139 1.09 -16.93 5.07
N ALA A 140 0.67 -17.26 6.29
CA ALA A 140 -0.73 -17.53 6.56
C ALA A 140 -1.64 -16.34 6.21
N PRO A 141 -2.92 -16.59 5.90
CA PRO A 141 -3.84 -15.52 5.52
C PRO A 141 -4.06 -14.51 6.65
N VAL A 142 -4.14 -13.24 6.28
CA VAL A 142 -4.32 -12.12 7.23
C VAL A 142 -5.33 -11.11 6.71
N TYR A 143 -5.81 -10.27 7.61
CA TYR A 143 -6.76 -9.20 7.30
C TYR A 143 -6.03 -7.86 7.29
N THR A 144 -6.08 -7.14 6.19
CA THR A 144 -5.44 -5.83 6.02
C THR A 144 -6.49 -4.74 6.04
N VAL A 145 -6.29 -3.69 6.84
CA VAL A 145 -7.22 -2.56 6.94
C VAL A 145 -6.67 -1.36 6.19
N ILE A 146 -7.46 -0.83 5.28
CA ILE A 146 -7.13 0.32 4.44
C ILE A 146 -8.27 1.33 4.54
N SER A 147 -7.95 2.61 4.70
CA SER A 147 -8.94 3.69 4.59
C SER A 147 -8.76 4.49 3.32
N LEU A 148 -9.86 5.09 2.88
CA LEU A 148 -9.98 5.97 1.73
C LEU A 148 -10.85 7.15 2.15
N GLY A 149 -10.45 8.35 1.78
CA GLY A 149 -11.24 9.56 1.93
C GLY A 149 -10.59 10.65 2.79
N PRO A 150 -11.09 11.89 2.67
CA PRO A 150 -12.34 12.26 2.00
C PRO A 150 -12.28 12.17 0.46
N LEU A 151 -13.21 11.41 -0.13
CA LEU A 151 -13.37 11.26 -1.58
C LEU A 151 -14.45 12.23 -2.07
N GLU A 152 -14.17 13.06 -3.06
CA GLU A 152 -15.16 13.96 -3.65
C GLU A 152 -16.21 13.13 -4.40
N GLN A 153 -17.49 13.29 -4.05
CA GLN A 153 -18.56 12.54 -4.69
C GLN A 153 -18.66 12.89 -6.17
N GLY A 154 -18.91 11.86 -6.97
CA GLY A 154 -19.16 12.06 -8.38
C GLY A 154 -20.39 12.92 -8.63
N LYS A 155 -20.34 13.77 -9.65
CA LYS A 155 -21.51 14.56 -10.05
C LYS A 155 -22.55 13.64 -10.69
N LYS A 156 -23.82 13.96 -10.46
CA LYS A 156 -24.93 13.29 -11.12
C LYS A 156 -24.89 13.64 -12.61
N SER A 157 -24.56 12.66 -13.45
CA SER A 157 -24.73 12.80 -14.90
C SER A 157 -26.22 12.74 -15.23
N GLY A 158 -26.65 13.43 -16.30
CA GLY A 158 -28.05 13.61 -16.69
C GLY A 158 -28.88 12.33 -16.90
N LYS A 159 -28.26 11.15 -16.83
CA LYS A 159 -28.92 9.82 -16.87
C LYS A 159 -29.09 9.16 -15.49
N GLY A 160 -28.90 9.88 -14.39
CA GLY A 160 -29.00 9.32 -13.03
C GLY A 160 -27.79 8.46 -12.62
N GLN A 161 -26.72 8.47 -13.42
CA GLN A 161 -25.48 7.78 -13.13
C GLN A 161 -24.52 8.74 -12.42
N TYR A 162 -24.07 8.38 -11.23
CA TYR A 162 -23.01 9.12 -10.54
C TYR A 162 -21.66 8.80 -11.21
N THR A 163 -20.84 9.82 -11.45
CA THR A 163 -19.44 9.57 -11.85
C THR A 163 -18.69 8.88 -10.71
N LYS A 164 -17.57 8.21 -11.01
CA LYS A 164 -16.70 7.64 -9.97
C LYS A 164 -16.29 8.76 -8.98
N PRO A 165 -16.29 8.51 -7.66
CA PRO A 165 -15.72 9.43 -6.68
C PRO A 165 -14.26 9.73 -7.01
N LYS A 166 -13.76 10.89 -6.57
CA LYS A 166 -12.38 11.34 -6.84
C LYS A 166 -11.56 11.46 -5.56
N GLY A 167 -10.25 11.29 -5.68
CA GLY A 167 -9.29 11.42 -4.57
C GLY A 167 -8.81 10.09 -4.00
N PHE A 168 -9.07 8.97 -4.68
CA PHE A 168 -8.64 7.65 -4.25
C PHE A 168 -7.11 7.56 -4.11
N ALA A 169 -6.38 8.04 -5.12
CA ALA A 169 -4.92 7.98 -5.15
C ALA A 169 -4.26 8.77 -4.01
N GLU A 170 -4.91 9.84 -3.55
CA GLU A 170 -4.37 10.78 -2.57
C GLU A 170 -4.68 10.37 -1.13
N THR A 171 -5.89 9.84 -0.89
CA THR A 171 -6.43 9.65 0.46
C THR A 171 -6.30 8.22 0.98
N THR A 172 -5.67 7.33 0.22
CA THR A 172 -5.45 5.94 0.63
C THR A 172 -4.44 5.86 1.76
N THR A 173 -4.84 5.28 2.89
CA THR A 173 -3.97 5.02 4.05
C THR A 173 -4.07 3.55 4.45
N LEU A 174 -2.91 2.91 4.61
CA LEU A 174 -2.81 1.57 5.20
C LEU A 174 -2.73 1.71 6.72
N HIS A 175 -3.62 1.03 7.45
CA HIS A 175 -3.65 1.04 8.91
C HIS A 175 -2.94 -0.17 9.53
N GLY A 176 -2.77 -1.24 8.76
CA GLY A 176 -1.94 -2.39 9.10
C GLY A 176 -2.60 -3.72 8.77
N SER A 177 -2.10 -4.79 9.38
CA SER A 177 -2.63 -6.15 9.24
C SER A 177 -2.90 -6.83 10.58
N TRP A 178 -3.85 -7.77 10.57
CA TRP A 178 -4.29 -8.55 11.73
C TRP A 178 -4.43 -10.03 11.38
N SER A 179 -4.11 -10.89 12.33
CA SER A 179 -4.31 -12.34 12.23
C SER A 179 -5.77 -12.76 12.25
N ASP A 180 -6.63 -11.94 12.89
CA ASP A 180 -8.02 -12.27 13.16
C ASP A 180 -8.98 -11.21 12.62
N ARG A 181 -10.12 -11.70 12.12
CA ARG A 181 -11.14 -10.86 11.49
C ARG A 181 -11.77 -9.88 12.48
N GLU A 182 -11.98 -10.32 13.72
CA GLU A 182 -12.69 -9.51 14.72
C GLU A 182 -11.88 -8.26 15.10
N SER A 183 -10.57 -8.41 15.32
CA SER A 183 -9.68 -7.27 15.56
C SER A 183 -9.59 -6.34 14.36
N ALA A 184 -9.52 -6.89 13.13
CA ALA A 184 -9.51 -6.08 11.91
C ALA A 184 -10.80 -5.26 11.75
N VAL A 185 -11.96 -5.88 11.99
CA VAL A 185 -13.27 -5.20 11.96
C VAL A 185 -13.38 -4.14 13.05
N LYS A 186 -12.93 -4.45 14.27
CA LYS A 186 -12.90 -3.49 15.37
C LYS A 186 -12.02 -2.29 15.02
N MET A 187 -10.83 -2.53 14.47
CA MET A 187 -9.96 -1.43 14.04
C MET A 187 -10.58 -0.63 12.91
N ALA A 188 -11.23 -1.27 11.94
CA ALA A 188 -11.89 -0.59 10.84
C ALA A 188 -12.99 0.38 11.32
N ARG A 189 -13.70 0.02 12.41
CA ARG A 189 -14.66 0.92 13.08
C ARG A 189 -13.99 2.11 13.74
N VAL A 190 -12.92 1.87 14.51
CA VAL A 190 -12.14 2.95 15.16
C VAL A 190 -11.62 3.94 14.10
N VAL A 191 -11.04 3.43 13.02
CA VAL A 191 -10.55 4.25 11.91
C VAL A 191 -11.68 5.06 11.27
N MET A 192 -12.87 4.46 11.10
CA MET A 192 -14.02 5.18 10.57
C MET A 192 -14.50 6.28 11.53
N GLU A 193 -14.55 6.00 12.84
CA GLU A 193 -14.90 7.00 13.85
C GLU A 193 -13.92 8.17 13.85
N ASP A 194 -12.61 7.90 13.79
CA ASP A 194 -11.57 8.92 13.71
C ASP A 194 -11.71 9.79 12.45
N LEU A 195 -11.95 9.17 11.29
CA LEU A 195 -12.16 9.89 10.03
C LEU A 195 -13.40 10.79 10.03
N LEU A 196 -14.40 10.45 10.84
CA LEU A 196 -15.67 11.16 10.92
C LEU A 196 -15.76 12.12 12.13
N SER A 197 -14.74 12.15 12.98
CA SER A 197 -14.74 12.90 14.25
C SER A 197 -15.05 14.40 14.09
N GLU A 198 -14.67 14.99 12.95
CA GLU A 198 -14.89 16.41 12.63
C GLU A 198 -16.00 16.64 11.57
N GLU A 199 -16.70 15.60 11.14
CA GLU A 199 -17.62 15.65 9.99
C GLU A 199 -19.10 15.55 10.42
N PRO A 200 -19.85 16.67 10.39
CA PRO A 200 -21.26 16.65 10.76
C PRO A 200 -22.12 16.02 9.65
N TYR A 201 -23.19 15.32 10.06
CA TYR A 201 -24.24 14.78 9.16
C TYR A 201 -23.76 13.71 8.16
N THR A 202 -23.01 12.73 8.61
CA THR A 202 -22.64 11.56 7.80
C THR A 202 -23.64 10.41 7.96
N LYS A 203 -23.90 9.69 6.86
CA LYS A 203 -24.62 8.41 6.88
C LYS A 203 -23.61 7.30 6.70
N SER A 204 -23.56 6.37 7.66
CA SER A 204 -22.67 5.21 7.64
C SER A 204 -23.42 3.92 7.32
N THR A 205 -22.81 3.07 6.51
CA THR A 205 -23.27 1.71 6.22
C THR A 205 -22.08 0.76 6.33
N GLU A 206 -22.30 -0.40 6.92
CA GLU A 206 -21.31 -1.48 6.99
C GLU A 206 -21.77 -2.66 6.14
N VAL A 207 -20.87 -3.21 5.34
CA VAL A 207 -21.09 -4.44 4.56
C VAL A 207 -19.97 -5.41 4.88
N TRP A 208 -20.32 -6.51 5.54
CA TRP A 208 -19.39 -7.55 5.94
C TRP A 208 -19.68 -8.83 5.19
N GLU A 209 -18.73 -9.27 4.36
CA GLU A 209 -18.88 -10.53 3.65
C GLU A 209 -18.71 -11.69 4.62
N LYS A 210 -19.70 -12.58 4.65
CA LYS A 210 -19.57 -13.90 5.29
C LYS A 210 -18.96 -14.84 4.25
N GLY A 211 -17.65 -14.73 4.04
CA GLY A 211 -16.93 -15.74 3.25
C GLY A 211 -17.09 -17.12 3.88
N ASN A 212 -16.87 -18.19 3.10
CA ASN A 212 -16.85 -19.55 3.63
C ASN A 212 -15.82 -19.64 4.78
N GLY A 213 -16.28 -19.98 5.99
CA GLY A 213 -15.41 -20.12 7.17
C GLY A 213 -14.76 -18.81 7.64
N ASN A 214 -15.48 -17.69 7.63
CA ASN A 214 -15.00 -16.35 8.05
C ASN A 214 -13.91 -15.72 7.18
N LYS A 215 -13.57 -16.31 6.03
CA LYS A 215 -12.60 -15.78 5.06
C LYS A 215 -13.08 -14.56 4.25
N GLY A 216 -14.12 -13.88 4.73
CA GLY A 216 -14.72 -12.74 4.04
C GLY A 216 -14.16 -11.42 4.56
N GLY A 217 -13.84 -10.52 3.64
CA GLY A 217 -13.52 -9.14 3.98
C GLY A 217 -14.77 -8.31 4.28
N GLY A 218 -14.66 -7.01 4.09
CA GLY A 218 -15.80 -6.12 4.08
C GLY A 218 -15.39 -4.66 3.99
N MET A 219 -16.38 -3.79 4.02
CA MET A 219 -16.17 -2.36 3.98
C MET A 219 -17.17 -1.61 4.86
N LEU A 220 -16.69 -0.57 5.51
CA LEU A 220 -17.49 0.50 6.05
C LEU A 220 -17.46 1.64 5.05
N MET A 221 -18.61 2.25 4.81
CA MET A 221 -18.72 3.42 3.97
C MET A 221 -19.49 4.49 4.73
N ALA A 222 -18.97 5.71 4.72
CA ALA A 222 -19.66 6.88 5.22
C ALA A 222 -19.73 7.96 4.15
N MET A 223 -20.82 8.71 4.11
CA MET A 223 -20.99 9.78 3.13
C MET A 223 -21.80 10.95 3.68
N ASN A 224 -21.48 12.17 3.23
CA ASN A 224 -22.33 13.35 3.39
C ASN A 224 -22.79 13.85 2.00
N GLY A 225 -23.19 15.11 1.85
CA GLY A 225 -23.62 15.65 0.55
C GLY A 225 -22.50 15.90 -0.46
N THR A 226 -21.24 15.80 -0.05
CA THR A 226 -20.07 16.25 -0.84
C THR A 226 -18.95 15.21 -0.86
N TYR A 227 -18.74 14.51 0.24
CA TYR A 227 -17.62 13.60 0.46
C TYR A 227 -18.08 12.19 0.82
N MET A 228 -17.19 11.24 0.58
CA MET A 228 -17.33 9.83 0.92
C MET A 228 -16.04 9.31 1.55
N TRP A 229 -16.19 8.45 2.55
CA TRP A 229 -15.10 7.74 3.22
C TRP A 229 -15.37 6.25 3.13
N GLU A 230 -14.33 5.47 2.87
CA GLU A 230 -14.41 4.01 2.87
C GLU A 230 -13.31 3.45 3.77
N VAL A 231 -13.63 2.47 4.60
CA VAL A 231 -12.64 1.67 5.32
C VAL A 231 -12.85 0.23 4.91
N LYS A 232 -11.83 -0.40 4.31
CA LYS A 232 -11.86 -1.74 3.76
C LYS A 232 -11.06 -2.68 4.64
N VAL A 233 -11.63 -3.85 4.90
CA VAL A 233 -10.95 -5.00 5.47
C VAL A 233 -10.78 -6.03 4.36
N ILE A 234 -9.55 -6.22 3.90
CA ILE A 234 -9.21 -7.16 2.83
C ILE A 234 -8.65 -8.42 3.45
N TYR A 235 -9.26 -9.56 3.14
CA TYR A 235 -8.71 -10.87 3.49
C TYR A 235 -7.71 -11.29 2.42
N GLU A 236 -6.44 -11.44 2.79
CA GLU A 236 -5.36 -11.78 1.89
C GLU A 236 -4.95 -13.25 2.08
N ASP A 237 -5.47 -14.14 1.23
CA ASP A 237 -5.16 -15.58 1.20
C ASP A 237 -4.11 -15.93 0.12
N GLN A 238 -3.68 -14.94 -0.71
CA GLN A 238 -2.94 -15.21 -1.94
C GLN A 238 -1.64 -14.43 -2.13
N ALA A 239 -1.25 -13.52 -1.23
CA ALA A 239 -0.06 -12.68 -1.42
C ALA A 239 1.19 -13.51 -1.75
N ILE A 240 1.35 -14.68 -1.11
CA ILE A 240 2.47 -15.58 -1.38
C ILE A 240 2.20 -16.58 -2.50
N LYS A 241 0.96 -17.01 -2.78
CA LYS A 241 0.69 -17.78 -4.00
C LYS A 241 1.00 -16.95 -5.26
N ARG A 242 0.63 -15.67 -5.27
CA ARG A 242 0.95 -14.73 -6.35
C ARG A 242 2.46 -14.47 -6.43
N ALA A 243 3.13 -14.18 -5.30
CA ALA A 243 4.58 -13.97 -5.28
C ALA A 243 5.41 -15.24 -5.61
N MET A 244 4.95 -16.44 -5.24
CA MET A 244 5.63 -17.72 -5.52
C MET A 244 5.31 -18.26 -6.92
N GLU A 245 4.09 -18.13 -7.43
CA GLU A 245 3.76 -18.54 -8.80
C GLU A 245 4.46 -17.66 -9.85
N GLU A 246 4.69 -16.38 -9.55
CA GLU A 246 5.46 -15.47 -10.41
C GLU A 246 6.97 -15.72 -10.31
N ALA A 247 7.54 -15.89 -9.10
CA ALA A 247 8.95 -16.27 -8.93
C ALA A 247 9.27 -17.68 -9.49
N GLY A 248 8.31 -18.59 -9.49
CA GLY A 248 8.44 -19.93 -10.06
C GLY A 248 8.40 -19.97 -11.59
N ARG A 249 7.86 -18.94 -12.26
CA ARG A 249 7.89 -18.82 -13.73
C ARG A 249 9.28 -18.44 -14.26
N ASP A 250 10.02 -17.60 -13.53
CA ASP A 250 11.40 -17.24 -13.89
C ASP A 250 12.39 -18.40 -13.77
N GLY A 251 12.06 -19.43 -12.99
CA GLY A 251 12.85 -20.66 -12.88
C GLY A 251 12.70 -21.66 -14.04
N LYS A 252 11.78 -21.42 -14.99
CA LYS A 252 11.50 -22.36 -16.10
C LYS A 252 11.63 -21.77 -17.51
N GLY A 253 12.20 -20.57 -17.66
CA GLY A 253 12.12 -19.82 -18.92
C GLY A 253 13.39 -19.16 -19.45
N LYS A 254 14.60 -19.50 -18.96
CA LYS A 254 15.86 -19.05 -19.59
C LYS A 254 16.69 -20.25 -20.04
N VAL A 255 16.29 -20.85 -21.16
CA VAL A 255 17.25 -21.46 -22.10
C VAL A 255 17.38 -20.42 -23.21
N TRP A 256 18.48 -19.66 -23.17
CA TRP A 256 18.93 -18.90 -24.32
C TRP A 256 19.68 -19.88 -25.22
N GLU A 257 19.12 -20.17 -26.40
CA GLU A 257 19.91 -20.49 -27.60
C GLU A 257 20.08 -19.20 -28.41
#